data_AF-J7LCZ0-F1
#
_entry.id   AF-J7LCZ0-F1
#
_cell.length_a   1.000
_cell.length_b   1.000
_cell.length_c   1.000
_cell.angle_alpha   90.00
_cell.angle_beta   90.00
_cell.angle_gamma   90.00
#
_symmetry.space_group_name_H-M   'P 1'
#
loop_
_entity.id
_entity.type
_entity.pdbx_description
1 polymer ?
#
loop_
_entity_poly.entity_id
_entity_poly.type
_entity_poly.pdbx_seq_one_letter_code
_entity_poly.pdbx_strand_id
1 'polypeptide(L)' 'MTVFRKLTELERDPLGFGTTALVGAPEIRRLRVGDYRVVYTVENEKLIIWVVHVGHRSSVYDRPLP' A
#
# COMPACT_ATOMS: atom_id res chain seq x y z
N MET A 1 5.04 -6.47 -12.96
CA MET A 1 3.85 -7.21 -12.46
C MET A 1 4.01 -7.65 -10.99
N THR A 2 4.47 -6.78 -10.09
CA THR A 2 4.86 -7.21 -8.72
C THR A 2 3.81 -6.88 -7.66
N VAL A 3 2.85 -5.99 -7.96
CA VAL A 3 1.86 -5.52 -7.00
C VAL A 3 0.88 -6.61 -6.58
N PHE A 4 0.31 -7.36 -7.53
CA PHE A 4 -0.64 -8.43 -7.22
C PHE A 4 -0.04 -9.52 -6.31
N ARG A 5 1.21 -9.92 -6.56
CA ARG A 5 1.91 -10.87 -5.69
C ARG A 5 2.02 -10.35 -4.26
N LYS A 6 2.36 -9.08 -4.09
CA LYS A 6 2.46 -8.45 -2.77
C LYS A 6 1.11 -8.29 -2.08
N LEU A 7 0.02 -8.09 -2.84
CA LEU A 7 -1.34 -8.08 -2.29
C LEU A 7 -1.76 -9.46 -1.78
N THR A 8 -1.41 -10.55 -2.48
CA THR A 8 -1.68 -11.91 -2.00
C THR A 8 -0.87 -12.26 -0.74
N GLU A 9 0.35 -11.76 -0.62
CA GLU A 9 1.14 -11.87 0.63
C GLU A 9 0.45 -11.10 1.77
N LEU A 10 -0.07 -9.91 1.47
CA LEU A 10 -0.79 -9.06 2.43
C LEU A 10 -2.13 -9.65 2.87
N GLU A 11 -2.83 -10.36 2.00
CA GLU A 11 -4.07 -11.07 2.33
C GLU A 11 -3.84 -12.18 3.37
N ARG A 12 -2.73 -12.92 3.23
CA ARG A 12 -2.37 -14.02 4.14
C ARG A 12 -1.85 -13.52 5.48
N ASP A 13 -1.07 -12.46 5.46
CA ASP A 13 -0.51 -11.83 6.66
C ASP A 13 -0.51 -10.30 6.50
N PRO A 14 -1.62 -9.63 6.90
CA PRO A 14 -1.76 -8.19 6.79
C PRO A 14 -0.75 -7.40 7.61
N LEU A 15 -0.10 -8.02 8.59
CA LEU A 15 0.91 -7.40 9.45
C LEU A 15 2.32 -7.90 9.14
N GLY A 16 2.46 -8.66 8.06
CA GLY A 16 3.70 -9.27 7.63
C GLY A 16 4.78 -8.29 7.18
N PHE A 17 5.89 -8.87 6.76
CA PHE A 17 7.14 -8.14 6.48
C PHE A 17 6.98 -7.03 5.44
N GLY A 18 7.62 -5.88 5.73
CA GLY A 18 7.66 -4.72 4.83
C GLY A 18 6.50 -3.75 4.98
N THR A 19 5.63 -3.98 5.97
CA THR A 19 4.56 -3.06 6.34
C THR A 19 5.01 -2.14 7.48
N THR A 20 4.59 -0.89 7.47
CA THR A 20 4.91 0.08 8.53
C THR A 20 3.67 0.90 8.85
N ALA A 21 3.38 1.09 10.13
CA ALA A 21 2.33 2.01 10.57
C ALA A 21 2.70 3.46 10.20
N LEU A 22 1.70 4.28 9.89
CA LEU A 22 1.92 5.71 9.69
C LEU A 22 2.14 6.40 11.04
N VAL A 23 3.04 7.39 11.05
CA VAL A 23 3.27 8.22 12.23
C VAL A 23 2.01 9.05 12.47
N GLY A 24 1.45 8.96 13.68
CA GLY A 24 0.22 9.67 14.06
C GLY A 24 -1.09 8.98 13.65
N ALA A 25 -1.03 7.89 12.88
CA ALA A 25 -2.19 7.08 12.48
C ALA A 25 -1.81 5.58 12.49
N PRO A 26 -1.63 4.97 13.69
CA PRO A 26 -1.11 3.61 13.82
C PRO A 26 -2.00 2.51 13.21
N GLU A 27 -3.28 2.79 13.06
CA GLU A 27 -4.29 1.96 12.38
C GLU A 27 -4.10 1.91 10.86
N ILE A 28 -3.43 2.93 10.29
CA ILE A 28 -3.11 3.01 8.87
C ILE A 28 -1.70 2.49 8.63
N ARG A 29 -1.57 1.57 7.68
CA ARG A 29 -0.30 0.94 7.33
C ARG A 29 0.09 1.23 5.89
N ARG A 30 1.40 1.19 5.62
CA ARG A 30 1.96 1.34 4.27
C ARG A 30 2.87 0.17 3.90
N LEU A 31 2.85 -0.21 2.63
CA LEU A 31 3.73 -1.20 2.01
C LEU A 31 4.34 -0.62 0.72
N ARG A 32 5.66 -0.73 0.56
CA ARG A 32 6.35 -0.32 -0.68
C ARG A 32 6.37 -1.48 -1.67
N VAL A 33 5.87 -1.24 -2.89
CA VAL A 33 5.90 -2.23 -3.98
C VAL A 33 6.45 -1.59 -5.25
N GLY A 34 7.78 -1.69 -5.44
CA GLY A 34 8.46 -0.97 -6.52
C GLY A 34 8.26 0.53 -6.41
N ASP A 35 7.64 1.13 -7.43
CA ASP A 35 7.31 2.56 -7.54
C ASP A 35 5.95 2.93 -6.91
N TYR A 36 5.26 1.99 -6.28
CA TYR A 36 3.96 2.19 -5.66
C TYR A 36 4.06 2.13 -4.14
N ARG A 37 3.17 2.86 -3.46
CA ARG A 37 2.92 2.70 -2.03
C ARG A 37 1.48 2.26 -1.85
N VAL A 38 1.30 1.07 -1.32
CA VAL A 38 -0.02 0.58 -0.91
C VAL A 38 -0.27 1.11 0.49
N VAL A 39 -1.39 1.79 0.69
CA VAL A 39 -1.88 2.23 2.01
C VAL A 39 -3.09 1.37 2.34
N TYR A 40 -3.18 0.85 3.55
CA TYR A 40 -4.28 -0.04 3.91
C TYR A 40 -4.59 0.03 5.41
N THR A 41 -5.81 -0.38 5.75
CA THR A 41 -6.27 -0.61 7.12
C THR A 41 -6.75 -2.06 7.26
N VAL A 42 -6.75 -2.56 8.50
CA VAL A 42 -7.36 -3.85 8.84
C VAL A 42 -8.48 -3.55 9.83
N GLU A 43 -9.73 -3.69 9.39
CA GLU A 43 -10.92 -3.32 10.14
C GLU A 43 -11.87 -4.50 10.21
N ASN A 44 -12.18 -4.98 11.42
CA ASN A 44 -13.10 -6.11 11.62
C ASN A 44 -12.76 -7.31 10.71
N GLU A 45 -11.48 -7.70 10.68
CA GLU A 45 -10.95 -8.79 9.83
C GLU A 45 -11.00 -8.52 8.31
N LYS A 46 -11.40 -7.31 7.90
CA LYS A 46 -11.39 -6.90 6.49
C LYS A 46 -10.14 -6.08 6.19
N LEU A 47 -9.45 -6.48 5.14
CA LEU A 47 -8.33 -5.74 4.59
C LEU A 47 -8.84 -4.69 3.61
N ILE A 48 -8.77 -3.40 3.98
CA ILE A 48 -9.20 -2.29 3.12
C ILE A 48 -7.95 -1.69 2.48
N ILE A 49 -7.82 -1.83 1.16
CA ILE A 49 -6.60 -1.47 0.41
C ILE A 49 -6.84 -0.26 -0.47
N TRP A 50 -6.03 0.78 -0.27
CA TRP A 50 -5.93 1.96 -1.11
C TRP A 50 -4.58 1.92 -1.84
N VAL A 51 -4.61 1.60 -3.14
CA VAL A 51 -3.38 1.59 -3.95
C VAL A 51 -3.11 3.02 -4.41
N VAL A 52 -2.20 3.71 -3.73
CA VAL A 52 -1.79 5.07 -4.10
C VAL A 52 -0.56 4.98 -5.01
N HIS A 53 -0.62 5.57 -6.20
CA HIS A 53 0.59 5.76 -7.00
C HIS A 53 1.45 6.83 -6.35
N VAL A 54 2.66 6.47 -5.90
CA VAL A 54 3.61 7.42 -5.29
C VAL A 54 4.96 7.27 -5.97
N GLY A 55 5.04 7.85 -7.18
CA GLY A 55 6.25 7.95 -7.99
C GLY A 55 7.21 9.07 -7.56
N HIS A 56 8.30 9.24 -8.30
CA HIS A 56 9.29 10.30 -8.11
C HIS A 56 8.60 11.68 -8.20
N ARG A 57 8.98 12.67 -7.37
CA ARG A 57 8.30 14.00 -7.29
C ARG A 57 8.07 14.71 -8.64
N SER A 58 8.84 14.34 -9.66
CA SER A 58 8.84 14.88 -11.01
C SER A 58 7.85 14.20 -11.97
N SER A 59 7.23 13.06 -11.61
CA SER A 59 6.39 12.27 -12.53
C SER A 59 4.96 12.04 -12.02
N VAL A 60 4.60 12.58 -10.85
CA VAL A 60 3.28 12.37 -10.23
C VAL A 60 2.17 13.17 -10.95
N TYR A 61 2.51 14.18 -11.76
CA TYR A 61 1.53 14.99 -12.49
C TYR A 61 1.26 14.52 -13.93
N ASP A 62 2.07 13.62 -14.49
CA ASP A 62 2.05 13.33 -15.94
C ASP A 62 1.06 12.24 -16.36
N ARG A 63 0.31 11.65 -15.42
CA ARG A 63 -0.70 10.66 -15.78
C ARG A 63 -1.93 10.76 -14.88
N PRO A 64 -3.10 11.16 -15.42
CA PRO A 64 -4.37 10.89 -14.76
C PRO A 64 -4.54 9.38 -14.67
N LEU A 65 -4.97 8.90 -13.50
CA LEU A 65 -5.34 7.51 -13.28
C LEU A 65 -6.42 7.11 -14.31
N PRO A 66 -6.35 5.92 -14.94
CA PRO A 66 -7.46 5.36 -15.72
C PRO A 66 -8.66 5.03 -14.83
#